data_AF-A0A7V4LQF4-F1
#
_entry.id   AF-A0A7V4LQF4-F1
#
_cell.length_a   1.000
_cell.length_b   1.000
_cell.length_c   1.000
_cell.angle_alpha   90.00
_cell.angle_beta   90.00
_cell.angle_gamma   90.00
#
_symmetry.space_group_name_H-M   'P 1'
#
loop_
_entity.id
_entity.type
_entity.pdbx_description
1 polymer ?
#
loop_
_entity_poly.entity_id
_entity_poly.type
_entity_poly.pdbx_seq_one_letter_code
_entity_poly.pdbx_strand_id
1 'polypeptide(L)' 'ALTKQAFIHERDIEFACEHSRYWDLVRWYQSGWLTIDEVRQYKPYFQPRNVCLPIPLDEINNMKGVLKQNPKWLS' A
#
# COMPACT_ATOMS: atom_id res chain seq x y z
N ALA A 1 6.04 -19.30 19.31
CA ALA A 1 5.30 -18.91 18.08
C ALA A 1 6.14 -17.90 17.31
N LEU A 2 6.14 -17.95 15.98
CA LEU A 2 6.82 -16.94 15.14
C LEU A 2 6.15 -15.58 15.37
N THR A 3 6.94 -14.54 15.65
CA THR A 3 6.40 -13.18 15.87
C THR A 3 6.14 -12.50 14.53
N LYS A 4 5.23 -11.51 14.49
CA LYS A 4 5.01 -10.71 13.26
C LYS A 4 6.31 -10.07 12.76
N GLN A 5 7.11 -9.53 13.69
CA GLN A 5 8.40 -8.92 13.41
C GLN A 5 9.39 -9.90 12.76
N ALA A 6 9.46 -11.14 13.26
CA ALA A 6 10.32 -12.17 12.67
C ALA A 6 9.88 -12.53 11.24
N PHE A 7 8.58 -12.68 11.01
CA PHE A 7 8.05 -12.97 9.67
C PHE A 7 8.29 -11.82 8.68
N ILE A 8 8.10 -10.58 9.11
CA ILE A 8 8.43 -9.40 8.28
C ILE A 8 9.93 -9.40 7.99
N HIS A 9 10.77 -9.54 9.01
CA HIS A 9 12.23 -9.57 8.84
C HIS A 9 12.71 -10.65 7.86
N GLU A 10 12.15 -11.85 7.90
CA GLU A 10 12.50 -12.92 6.94
C GLU A 10 12.20 -12.51 5.50
N ARG A 11 10.99 -12.00 5.24
CA ARG A 11 10.60 -11.52 3.90
C ARG A 11 11.41 -10.32 3.43
N ASP A 12 11.82 -9.48 4.37
CA ASP A 12 12.63 -8.29 4.12
C ASP A 12 14.00 -8.64 3.55
N ILE A 13 14.60 -9.70 4.08
CA ILE A 13 15.90 -10.22 3.67
C ILE A 13 15.76 -11.02 2.38
N GLU A 14 14.80 -11.95 2.31
CA GLU A 14 14.62 -12.86 1.17
C GLU A 14 14.30 -12.11 -0.13
N PHE A 15 13.43 -11.08 -0.07
CA PHE A 15 12.94 -10.36 -1.25
C PHE A 15 13.48 -8.93 -1.35
N ALA A 16 14.68 -8.68 -0.80
CA ALA A 16 15.32 -7.38 -0.85
C ALA A 16 15.54 -6.93 -2.31
N CYS A 17 15.15 -5.69 -2.64
CA CYS A 17 15.22 -5.13 -4.00
C CYS A 17 14.37 -5.81 -5.07
N GLU A 18 13.47 -6.74 -4.70
CA GLU A 18 12.60 -7.46 -5.65
C GLU A 18 11.19 -6.85 -5.79
N HIS A 19 11.05 -5.55 -5.54
CA HIS A 19 9.78 -4.81 -5.66
C HIS A 19 8.60 -5.31 -4.78
N SER A 20 8.80 -6.31 -3.93
CA SER A 20 7.75 -6.93 -3.12
C SER A 20 7.39 -6.15 -1.85
N ARG A 21 8.35 -5.40 -1.28
CA ARG A 21 8.20 -4.72 0.01
C ARG A 21 6.96 -3.84 0.10
N TYR A 22 6.70 -3.06 -0.94
CA TYR A 22 5.57 -2.13 -0.93
C TYR A 22 4.24 -2.87 -0.83
N TRP A 23 4.09 -3.89 -1.67
CA TRP A 23 2.88 -4.71 -1.76
C TRP A 23 2.65 -5.55 -0.51
N ASP A 24 3.72 -5.99 0.14
CA ASP A 24 3.67 -6.61 1.47
C ASP A 24 3.01 -5.70 2.50
N LEU A 25 3.53 -4.48 2.68
CA LEU A 25 3.00 -3.51 3.64
C LEU A 25 1.54 -3.13 3.31
N VAL A 26 1.23 -2.92 2.03
CA VAL A 26 -0.13 -2.57 1.58
C VAL A 26 -1.13 -3.69 1.88
N ARG A 27 -0.85 -4.94 1.49
CA ARG A 27 -1.80 -6.04 1.72
C ARG A 27 -2.04 -6.26 3.22
N TRP A 28 -0.99 -6.13 4.02
CA TRP A 28 -1.07 -6.34 5.45
C TRP A 28 -1.86 -5.24 6.15
N TYR A 29 -1.68 -3.99 5.72
CA TYR A 29 -2.53 -2.88 6.15
C TYR A 29 -4.00 -3.08 5.76
N GLN A 30 -4.27 -3.43 4.51
CA GLN A 30 -5.65 -3.64 4.03
C GLN A 30 -6.36 -4.80 4.74
N SER A 31 -5.62 -5.85 5.09
CA SER A 31 -6.15 -6.98 5.89
C SER A 31 -6.37 -6.65 7.37
N GLY A 32 -5.89 -5.50 7.85
CA GLY A 32 -5.89 -5.15 9.27
C GLY A 32 -4.81 -5.86 10.10
N TRP A 33 -3.91 -6.62 9.47
CA TRP A 33 -2.81 -7.30 10.17
C TRP A 33 -1.77 -6.31 10.72
N LEU A 34 -1.59 -5.18 10.02
CA LEU A 34 -0.82 -4.02 10.47
C LEU A 34 -1.71 -2.77 10.54
N THR A 35 -1.51 -1.98 11.58
CA THR A 35 -2.02 -0.62 11.74
C THR A 35 -1.25 0.36 10.84
N ILE A 36 -1.80 1.55 10.64
CA ILE A 36 -1.09 2.61 9.88
C ILE A 36 0.24 3.01 10.53
N ASP A 37 0.29 3.02 11.87
CA ASP A 37 1.51 3.40 12.60
C ASP A 37 2.59 2.33 12.49
N GLU A 38 2.22 1.04 12.50
CA GLU A 38 3.15 -0.06 12.20
C GLU A 38 3.69 0.02 10.76
N VAL A 39 2.86 0.35 9.76
CA VAL A 39 3.35 0.56 8.38
C VAL A 39 4.34 1.73 8.32
N ARG A 40 4.05 2.81 9.04
CA ARG A 40 4.88 4.02 9.05
C ARG A 40 6.26 3.83 9.66
N GLN A 41 6.47 2.78 10.47
CA GLN A 41 7.82 2.38 10.91
C GLN A 41 8.73 2.03 9.72
N TYR A 42 8.18 1.47 8.63
CA TYR A 42 8.92 1.09 7.43
C TYR A 42 8.77 2.10 6.28
N LYS A 43 7.64 2.83 6.24
CA LYS A 43 7.32 3.85 5.23
C LYS A 43 6.72 5.10 5.90
N PRO A 44 7.55 6.01 6.42
CA PRO A 44 7.10 7.12 7.29
C PRO A 44 5.99 8.01 6.71
N TYR A 45 5.99 8.19 5.38
CA TYR A 45 5.02 9.05 4.69
C TYR A 45 3.80 8.29 4.13
N PHE A 46 3.62 7.01 4.47
CA PHE A 46 2.48 6.24 4.00
C PHE A 46 1.17 6.81 4.53
N GLN A 47 0.22 7.00 3.62
CA GLN A 47 -1.13 7.50 3.90
C GLN A 47 -2.16 6.50 3.35
N PRO A 48 -3.39 6.47 3.89
CA PRO A 48 -4.40 5.52 3.42
C PRO A 48 -4.76 5.61 1.93
N ARG A 49 -4.52 6.76 1.28
CA ARG A 49 -4.70 6.91 -0.19
C ARG A 49 -3.62 6.17 -0.99
N ASN A 50 -2.46 5.88 -0.40
CA ASN A 50 -1.34 5.26 -1.09
C ASN A 50 -1.52 3.76 -1.32
N VAL A 51 -2.59 3.11 -0.82
CA VAL A 51 -2.85 1.69 -1.13
C VAL A 51 -2.85 1.38 -2.63
N CYS A 52 -3.17 2.38 -3.46
CA CYS A 52 -3.01 2.34 -4.91
C CYS A 52 -2.62 3.73 -5.44
N LEU A 53 -2.01 3.76 -6.63
CA LEU A 53 -1.74 5.01 -7.36
C LEU A 53 -3.05 5.67 -7.79
N PRO A 54 -3.08 7.00 -7.99
CA PRO A 54 -4.24 7.64 -8.57
C PRO A 54 -4.41 7.16 -10.02
N ILE A 55 -5.66 6.96 -10.43
CA ILE A 55 -6.00 6.80 -11.84
C ILE A 55 -5.64 8.11 -12.56
N PRO A 56 -4.95 8.07 -13.72
CA PRO A 56 -4.61 9.28 -14.46
C PRO A 56 -5.86 10.12 -14.77
N LEU A 57 -5.73 11.44 -14.64
CA LEU A 57 -6.86 12.37 -14.81
C LEU A 57 -7.44 12.30 -16.24
N ASP A 58 -6.58 12.17 -17.24
CA ASP A 58 -7.00 12.08 -18.64
C ASP A 58 -7.86 10.84 -18.90
N GLU A 59 -7.55 9.71 -18.27
CA GLU A 59 -8.37 8.49 -18.36
C GLU A 59 -9.76 8.70 -17.76
N ILE A 60 -9.86 9.41 -16.63
CA ILE A 60 -11.14 9.74 -16.00
C ILE A 60 -11.97 10.66 -16.92
N ASN A 61 -11.33 11.69 -17.49
CA ASN A 61 -11.98 12.66 -18.37
C ASN A 61 -12.48 11.99 -19.66
N ASN A 62 -11.66 11.15 -20.28
CA ASN A 62 -11.98 10.44 -21.52
C ASN A 62 -13.15 9.46 -21.33
N MET A 63 -13.29 8.88 -20.13
CA MET A 63 -14.37 7.96 -19.79
C MET A 63 -15.67 8.66 -19.37
N LYS A 64 -15.75 9.99 -19.45
CA LYS A 64 -16.97 10.80 -19.26
C LYS A 64 -17.80 10.44 -18.02
N GLY A 65 -17.12 10.20 -16.90
CA GLY A 65 -17.74 9.88 -15.61
C GLY A 65 -18.05 8.40 -15.37
N VAL A 66 -17.77 7.51 -16.34
CA VAL A 66 -17.85 6.06 -16.14
C VAL A 66 -16.72 5.58 -15.23
N LEU A 67 -15.49 6.03 -15.51
CA LEU A 67 -14.33 5.74 -14.67
C LEU A 67 -14.31 6.68 -13.47
N LYS A 68 -14.33 6.12 -12.27
CA LYS A 68 -14.25 6.87 -11.01
C LYS A 68 -12.87 6.71 -10.40
N GLN A 69 -12.35 7.78 -9.81
CA GLN A 69 -11.06 7.76 -9.13
C GLN A 69 -11.04 6.75 -7.97
N ASN A 70 -9.84 6.23 -7.68
CA ASN A 70 -9.56 5.44 -6.49
C ASN A 70 -9.95 6.22 -5.21
N PRO A 71 -10.50 5.53 -4.18
CA PRO A 71 -10.90 6.19 -2.95
C PRO A 71 -9.77 7.02 -2.32
N LYS A 72 -10.12 8.14 -1.68
CA LYS A 72 -9.21 9.03 -0.92
C LYS A 72 -8.18 9.82 -1.76
N TRP A 73 -8.26 9.79 -3.08
CA TRP A 73 -7.48 10.67 -3.96
C TRP A 73 -8.20 11.97 -4.33
N LEU A 74 -9.53 12.01 -4.22
CA LEU A 74 -10.35 13.20 -4.47
C LEU A 74 -10.75 13.94 -3.17
N SER A 75 -10.06 13.67 -2.05
CA SER A 75 -10.34 14.30 -0.74
C SER A 75 -9.60 15.61 -0.57
#